data_AF-A0A2X2TCL2-F1
#
_entry.id   AF-A0A2X2TCL2-F1
#
_cell.length_a   1.000
_cell.length_b   1.000
_cell.length_c   1.000
_cell.angle_alpha   90.00
_cell.angle_beta   90.00
_cell.angle_gamma   90.00
#
_symmetry.space_group_name_H-M   'P 1'
#
loop_
_entity.id
_entity.type
_entity.pdbx_description
1 polymer ?
#
loop_
_entity_poly.entity_id
_entity_poly.type
_entity_poly.pdbx_seq_one_letter_code
_entity_poly.pdbx_strand_id
1 'polypeptide(L)'
;MAQNGDWQVEVKPWYVVGSVDDNPDIAKYMGYYQLKVGYALGDAIVSVKGQYNWNSGYGGAEFGVSYPISKNVRFYTQVYSGYGESLIDYNFNQTRVGVGVMLNDLF
;
A
#
# COMPACT_ATOMS: atom_id res chain seq x y z
N MET A 1 -5.01 10.04 -9.77
CA MET A 1 -4.35 8.93 -10.47
C MET A 1 -3.85 9.43 -11.81
N ALA A 2 -2.59 9.21 -12.11
CA ALA A 2 -1.97 9.52 -13.40
C ALA A 2 -1.37 8.22 -13.97
N GLN A 3 -1.48 8.04 -15.27
CA GLN A 3 -0.90 6.91 -15.99
C GLN A 3 -0.01 7.45 -17.11
N ASN A 4 1.13 6.81 -17.33
CA ASN A 4 2.05 7.13 -18.41
C ASN A 4 2.68 5.85 -18.96
N GLY A 5 2.14 5.35 -20.06
CA GLY A 5 2.51 4.04 -20.61
C GLY A 5 2.27 2.93 -19.58
N ASP A 6 3.31 2.18 -19.27
CA ASP A 6 3.27 1.08 -18.30
C ASP A 6 3.28 1.52 -16.84
N TRP A 7 3.42 2.82 -16.56
CA TRP A 7 3.46 3.36 -15.21
C TRP A 7 2.11 3.91 -14.78
N GLN A 8 1.78 3.71 -13.51
CA GLN A 8 0.67 4.37 -12.84
C GLN A 8 1.13 4.91 -11.50
N VAL A 9 0.69 6.12 -11.19
CA VAL A 9 0.93 6.77 -9.92
C VAL A 9 -0.37 7.32 -9.38
N GLU A 10 -0.65 7.02 -8.12
CA GLU A 10 -1.77 7.56 -7.37
C GLU A 10 -1.23 8.19 -6.09
N VAL A 11 -1.56 9.45 -5.90
CA VAL A 11 -1.34 10.17 -4.64
C VAL A 11 -2.70 10.42 -4.03
N LYS A 12 -2.87 10.00 -2.79
CA LYS A 12 -4.10 10.18 -2.01
C LYS A 12 -3.77 10.95 -0.72
N PRO A 13 -3.77 12.29 -0.74
CA PRO A 13 -3.66 13.08 0.47
C PRO A 13 -4.99 13.06 1.25
N TRP A 14 -4.91 13.21 2.57
CA TRP A 14 -6.10 13.35 3.42
C TRP A 14 -5.87 14.35 4.55
N TYR A 15 -6.96 14.76 5.17
CA TYR A 15 -6.96 15.55 6.40
C TYR A 15 -7.87 14.86 7.42
N VAL A 16 -7.37 14.69 8.64
CA VAL A 16 -8.12 14.03 9.72
C VAL A 16 -9.16 15.02 10.27
N VAL A 17 -10.42 14.61 10.31
CA VAL A 17 -11.55 15.41 10.83
C VAL A 17 -12.34 14.60 11.85
N GLY A 18 -12.96 15.28 12.82
CA GLY A 18 -13.73 14.63 13.89
C GLY A 18 -12.88 14.20 15.08
N SER A 19 -13.44 13.30 15.91
CA SER A 19 -12.74 12.75 17.07
C SER A 19 -11.83 11.58 16.66
N VAL A 20 -10.66 11.54 17.29
CA VAL A 20 -9.65 10.46 17.17
C VAL A 20 -9.34 9.86 18.55
N ASP A 21 -10.28 9.92 19.50
CA ASP A 21 -10.04 9.59 20.91
C ASP A 21 -9.49 8.17 21.12
N ASP A 22 -9.87 7.20 20.26
CA ASP A 22 -9.36 5.83 20.32
C ASP A 22 -7.89 5.72 19.90
N ASN A 23 -7.45 6.56 18.96
CA ASN A 23 -6.10 6.54 18.37
C ASN A 23 -5.62 7.98 18.10
N PRO A 24 -5.36 8.78 19.15
CA PRO A 24 -5.12 10.22 19.01
C PRO A 24 -3.83 10.54 18.25
N ASP A 25 -2.88 9.61 18.23
CA ASP A 25 -1.60 9.73 17.53
C ASP A 25 -1.55 8.93 16.22
N ILE A 26 -2.70 8.52 15.65
CA ILE A 26 -2.75 7.76 14.39
C ILE A 26 -2.04 8.47 13.23
N ALA A 27 -2.15 9.79 13.15
CA ALA A 27 -1.48 10.59 12.12
C ALA A 27 0.05 10.52 12.21
N LYS A 28 0.60 10.23 13.40
CA LYS A 28 2.04 10.05 13.60
C LYS A 28 2.58 8.84 12.83
N TYR A 29 1.78 7.78 12.68
CA TYR A 29 2.18 6.53 12.00
C TYR A 29 1.66 6.43 10.56
N MET A 30 0.43 6.86 10.31
CA MET A 30 -0.19 6.81 8.98
C MET A 30 0.27 7.97 8.07
N GLY A 31 0.72 9.08 8.65
CA GLY A 31 1.00 10.30 7.90
C GLY A 31 -0.26 10.98 7.35
N TYR A 32 -0.07 11.77 6.30
CA TYR A 32 -1.11 12.62 5.71
C TYR A 32 -1.41 12.29 4.24
N TYR A 33 -0.77 11.26 3.72
CA TYR A 33 -0.94 10.83 2.34
C TYR A 33 -0.57 9.36 2.19
N GLN A 34 -1.15 8.75 1.16
CA GLN A 34 -0.71 7.47 0.63
C GLN A 34 -0.25 7.66 -0.81
N LEU A 35 0.88 7.05 -1.12
CA LEU A 35 1.42 6.96 -2.46
C LEU A 35 1.26 5.52 -2.95
N LYS A 36 0.75 5.34 -4.17
CA LYS A 36 0.68 4.06 -4.85
C LYS A 36 1.32 4.20 -6.22
N VAL A 37 2.22 3.30 -6.56
CA VAL A 37 2.91 3.24 -7.83
C VAL A 37 2.73 1.83 -8.38
N GLY A 38 2.17 1.73 -9.59
CA GLY A 38 2.05 0.48 -10.34
C GLY A 38 2.95 0.54 -11.57
N TYR A 39 3.54 -0.59 -11.93
CA TYR A 39 4.32 -0.77 -13.14
C TYR A 39 3.93 -2.08 -13.82
N ALA A 40 3.52 -2.00 -15.08
CA ALA A 40 3.23 -3.16 -15.92
C ALA A 40 4.50 -3.62 -16.65
N LEU A 41 4.99 -4.81 -16.32
CA LEU A 41 6.11 -5.44 -17.01
C LEU A 41 5.57 -6.60 -17.86
N GLY A 42 5.07 -6.27 -19.06
CA GLY A 42 4.36 -7.22 -19.91
C GLY A 42 3.08 -7.70 -19.22
N ASP A 43 3.03 -8.98 -18.86
CA ASP A 43 1.90 -9.57 -18.13
C ASP A 43 2.02 -9.42 -16.61
N ALA A 44 3.24 -9.17 -16.09
CA ALA A 44 3.48 -9.00 -14.67
C ALA A 44 3.10 -7.59 -14.23
N ILE A 45 2.53 -7.46 -13.03
CA ILE A 45 2.25 -6.15 -12.43
C ILE A 45 3.04 -6.06 -11.14
N VAL A 46 3.86 -5.01 -11.03
CA VAL A 46 4.56 -4.66 -9.79
C VAL A 46 3.85 -3.46 -9.21
N SER A 47 3.55 -3.52 -7.92
CA SER A 47 2.90 -2.42 -7.20
C SER A 47 3.64 -2.11 -5.91
N VAL A 48 3.73 -0.83 -5.62
CA VAL A 48 4.29 -0.30 -4.39
C VAL A 48 3.25 0.65 -3.81
N LYS A 49 2.82 0.40 -2.59
CA LYS A 49 1.90 1.25 -1.86
C LYS A 49 2.56 1.62 -0.55
N GLY A 50 2.58 2.89 -0.19
CA GLY A 50 3.21 3.31 1.05
C GLY A 50 2.66 4.61 1.58
N GLN A 51 2.91 4.82 2.86
CA GLN A 51 2.55 6.02 3.60
C GLN A 51 3.69 6.34 4.55
N TYR A 52 4.02 7.62 4.67
CA TYR A 52 5.17 8.05 5.45
C TYR A 52 4.92 9.42 6.06
N ASN A 53 5.24 9.55 7.35
CA ASN A 53 5.20 10.82 8.05
C ASN A 53 6.62 11.36 8.21
N TRP A 54 6.95 12.37 7.41
CA TRP A 54 8.26 13.03 7.41
C TRP A 54 8.62 13.70 8.74
N ASN A 55 7.63 14.09 9.55
CA ASN A 55 7.87 14.77 10.82
C ASN A 55 8.25 13.80 11.95
N SER A 56 7.75 12.56 11.90
CA SER A 56 7.92 11.56 12.96
C SER A 56 8.86 10.43 12.57
N GLY A 57 9.09 10.23 11.27
CA GLY A 57 9.90 9.15 10.72
C GLY A 57 9.20 7.81 10.61
N TYR A 58 7.91 7.71 10.99
CA TYR A 58 7.13 6.48 10.90
C TYR A 58 6.43 6.35 9.55
N GLY A 59 6.24 5.11 9.12
CA GLY A 59 5.50 4.80 7.92
C GLY A 59 5.41 3.30 7.69
N GLY A 60 4.77 2.95 6.58
CA GLY A 60 4.59 1.59 6.12
C GLY A 60 4.69 1.53 4.61
N ALA A 61 5.23 0.42 4.12
CA ALA A 61 5.33 0.14 2.70
C ALA A 61 4.85 -1.29 2.42
N GLU A 62 4.12 -1.42 1.33
CA GLU A 62 3.58 -2.65 0.79
C GLU A 62 4.12 -2.81 -0.63
N PHE A 63 4.78 -3.92 -0.88
CA PHE A 63 5.29 -4.31 -2.18
C PHE A 63 4.50 -5.53 -2.65
N GLY A 64 3.87 -5.42 -3.82
CA GLY A 64 3.07 -6.47 -4.42
C GLY A 64 3.59 -6.83 -5.81
N VAL A 65 3.66 -8.11 -6.12
CA VAL A 65 3.94 -8.61 -7.47
C VAL A 65 2.85 -9.59 -7.86
N SER A 66 2.25 -9.38 -9.02
CA SER A 66 1.28 -10.30 -9.58
C SER A 66 1.67 -10.80 -10.98
N TYR A 67 1.24 -12.01 -11.29
CA TYR A 67 1.44 -12.62 -12.60
C TYR A 67 0.21 -13.46 -13.01
N PRO A 68 -0.31 -13.35 -14.23
CA PRO A 68 -1.49 -14.11 -14.64
C PRO A 68 -1.16 -15.58 -14.81
N ILE A 69 -1.90 -16.44 -14.10
CA ILE A 69 -1.88 -17.90 -14.30
C ILE A 69 -2.95 -18.27 -15.34
N SER A 70 -4.09 -17.58 -15.32
CA SER A 70 -5.22 -17.77 -16.22
C SER A 70 -5.92 -16.43 -16.50
N LYS A 71 -6.95 -16.43 -17.34
CA LYS A 71 -7.70 -15.21 -17.72
C LYS A 71 -8.34 -14.47 -16.53
N ASN A 72 -8.60 -15.17 -15.43
CA ASN A 72 -9.31 -14.62 -14.26
C ASN A 72 -8.56 -14.84 -12.94
N VAL A 73 -7.37 -15.44 -12.98
CA VAL A 73 -6.60 -15.78 -11.77
C VAL A 73 -5.15 -15.37 -11.97
N ARG A 74 -4.67 -14.55 -11.06
CA ARG A 74 -3.29 -14.09 -10.99
C ARG A 74 -2.64 -14.66 -9.73
N PHE A 75 -1.42 -15.13 -9.85
CA PHE A 75 -0.54 -15.34 -8.70
C PHE A 75 -0.24 -13.98 -8.08
N TYR A 76 -0.24 -13.87 -6.76
CA TYR A 76 0.06 -12.63 -6.07
C TYR A 76 0.94 -12.88 -4.86
N THR A 77 2.04 -12.14 -4.79
CA THR A 77 2.95 -12.13 -3.64
C THR A 77 2.98 -10.72 -3.08
N GLN A 78 2.79 -10.60 -1.77
CA GLN A 78 2.81 -9.34 -1.05
C GLN A 78 3.83 -9.38 0.08
N VAL A 79 4.57 -8.28 0.22
CA VAL A 79 5.45 -8.01 1.35
C VAL A 79 5.06 -6.66 1.93
N TYR A 80 4.55 -6.66 3.16
CA TYR A 80 4.32 -5.46 3.95
C TYR A 80 5.48 -5.28 4.93
N SER A 81 5.93 -4.06 5.14
CA SER A 81 6.89 -3.72 6.19
C SER A 81 6.61 -2.33 6.74
N GLY A 82 6.52 -2.23 8.07
CA GLY A 82 6.37 -0.97 8.79
C GLY A 82 5.12 -0.93 9.67
N TYR A 83 4.66 0.29 9.92
CA TYR A 83 3.54 0.64 10.80
C TYR A 83 2.25 0.80 10.00
N GLY A 84 1.09 0.62 10.62
CA GLY A 84 -0.19 0.93 9.96
C GLY A 84 -0.69 -0.13 8.99
N GLU A 85 -0.26 -1.40 9.13
CA GLU A 85 -0.81 -2.50 8.30
C GLU A 85 -2.30 -2.70 8.57
N SER A 86 -2.68 -2.57 9.84
CA SER A 86 -4.05 -2.66 10.32
C SER A 86 -4.30 -1.52 11.31
N LEU A 87 -5.55 -1.15 11.50
CA LEU A 87 -5.95 -0.18 12.52
C LEU A 87 -5.58 -0.65 13.94
N ILE A 88 -5.59 -1.95 14.20
CA ILE A 88 -5.18 -2.48 15.51
C ILE A 88 -3.66 -2.40 15.70
N ASP A 89 -2.90 -2.56 14.62
CA ASP A 89 -1.43 -2.56 14.60
C ASP A 89 -0.87 -1.22 14.09
N TYR A 90 -1.61 -0.12 14.26
CA TYR A 90 -1.22 1.16 13.66
C TYR A 90 0.11 1.67 14.21
N ASN A 91 0.39 1.41 15.48
CA ASN A 91 1.60 1.77 16.19
C ASN A 91 2.60 0.62 16.33
N PHE A 92 2.37 -0.51 15.64
CA PHE A 92 3.24 -1.69 15.70
C PHE A 92 4.00 -1.88 14.39
N ASN A 93 5.32 -2.11 14.49
CA ASN A 93 6.15 -2.41 13.32
C ASN A 93 6.15 -3.92 13.06
N GLN A 94 5.65 -4.32 11.89
CA GLN A 94 5.70 -5.71 11.45
C GLN A 94 6.19 -5.81 10.02
N THR A 95 6.81 -6.95 9.71
CA THR A 95 7.10 -7.36 8.34
C THR A 95 6.31 -8.62 8.04
N ARG A 96 5.39 -8.54 7.09
CA ARG A 96 4.48 -9.62 6.71
C ARG A 96 4.75 -10.01 5.26
N VAL A 97 4.88 -11.31 5.03
CA VAL A 97 5.01 -11.87 3.68
C VAL A 97 3.81 -12.79 3.45
N GLY A 98 3.12 -12.59 2.35
CA GLY A 98 1.97 -13.38 1.94
C GLY A 98 2.10 -13.81 0.49
N VAL A 99 1.68 -15.04 0.21
CA VAL A 99 1.59 -15.57 -1.15
C VAL A 99 0.19 -16.12 -1.33
N GLY A 100 -0.45 -15.80 -2.44
CA GLY A 100 -1.82 -16.19 -2.70
C GLY A 100 -2.24 -15.98 -4.15
N VAL A 101 -3.55 -15.86 -4.33
CA VAL A 101 -4.18 -15.63 -5.63
C VAL A 101 -4.98 -14.33 -5.60
N MET A 102 -5.01 -13.64 -6.73
CA MET A 102 -5.72 -12.39 -6.94
C MET A 102 -6.59 -12.51 -8.19
N LEU A 103 -7.83 -12.01 -8.12
CA LEU A 103 -8.77 -12.06 -9.24
C LEU A 103 -8.62 -10.86 -10.18
N ASN A 104 -8.39 -9.67 -9.61
CA ASN A 104 -8.20 -8.42 -10.31
C ASN A 104 -7.06 -7.62 -9.64
N ASP A 105 -6.17 -7.05 -10.45
CA ASP A 105 -5.07 -6.21 -9.96
C ASP A 105 -5.39 -4.72 -10.20
N LEU A 106 -4.44 -3.83 -9.94
CA LEU A 106 -4.56 -2.36 -10.05
C LEU A 106 -5.07 -1.83 -11.40
N PHE A 107 -5.04 -2.66 -12.45
CA PHE A 107 -5.40 -2.33 -13.83
C PHE A 107 -6.44 -3.32 -14.37
#